data_AF-A0A0R3EMA8-F1
#
_entry.id   AF-A0A0R3EMA8-F1
#
_cell.length_a   1.000
_cell.length_b   1.000
_cell.length_c   1.000
_cell.angle_alpha   90.00
_cell.angle_beta   90.00
_cell.angle_gamma   90.00
#
_symmetry.space_group_name_H-M   'P 1'
#
loop_
_entity.id
_entity.type
_entity.pdbx_description
1 polymer ?
#
loop_
_entity_poly.entity_id
_entity_poly.type
_entity_poly.pdbx_seq_one_letter_code
_entity_poly.pdbx_strand_id
1 'polypeptide(L)'
;MNAAPLDRAELNRLLLDAVQEAGQITTRELTGKLPAKHAVVNVPCSSSCRRTNRWSATETVLEHHSSWHRIRTPHTSADIYRPLRALEAEGRITRERGAGERNVRWCALPEQLTIGELHPETSAGNAPQRDVSVQTRVATNGQL
;
A
#
# COMPACT_ATOMS: atom_id res chain seq x y z
N MET A 1 -4.09 -27.13 -12.43
CA MET A 1 -3.08 -26.43 -11.60
C MET A 1 -3.78 -25.93 -10.35
N ASN A 2 -3.38 -26.41 -9.16
CA ASN A 2 -3.95 -25.99 -7.88
C ASN A 2 -3.36 -24.62 -7.52
N ALA A 3 -4.08 -23.52 -7.78
CA ALA A 3 -3.63 -22.22 -7.28
C ALA A 3 -3.71 -22.24 -5.75
N ALA A 4 -2.56 -22.13 -5.10
CA ALA A 4 -2.42 -21.97 -3.66
C ALA A 4 -3.21 -20.73 -3.18
N PRO A 5 -3.60 -20.66 -1.90
CA PRO A 5 -4.15 -19.44 -1.35
C PRO A 5 -3.17 -18.29 -1.62
N LEU A 6 -3.65 -17.17 -2.16
CA LEU A 6 -2.84 -15.97 -2.30
C LEU A 6 -2.36 -15.57 -0.90
N ASP A 7 -1.05 -15.67 -0.67
CA ASP A 7 -0.48 -15.21 0.58
C ASP A 7 -0.54 -13.68 0.66
N ARG A 8 -0.20 -13.15 1.84
CA ARG A 8 -0.31 -11.73 2.11
C ARG A 8 0.66 -10.90 1.26
N ALA A 9 1.87 -11.40 1.01
CA ALA A 9 2.88 -10.68 0.26
C ALA A 9 2.48 -10.58 -1.21
N GLU A 10 1.97 -11.69 -1.76
CA GLU A 10 1.48 -11.74 -3.14
C GLU A 10 0.24 -10.87 -3.32
N LEU A 11 -0.70 -10.87 -2.37
CA LEU A 11 -1.83 -9.95 -2.41
C LEU A 11 -1.38 -8.48 -2.39
N ASN A 12 -0.41 -8.13 -1.54
CA ASN A 12 0.14 -6.77 -1.48
C ASN A 12 0.81 -6.37 -2.80
N ARG A 13 1.56 -7.28 -3.43
CA ARG A 13 2.19 -7.07 -4.73
C ARG A 13 1.15 -6.82 -5.82
N LEU A 14 0.15 -7.70 -5.94
CA LEU A 14 -0.93 -7.56 -6.92
C LEU A 14 -1.74 -6.26 -6.73
N LEU A 15 -1.99 -5.87 -5.48
CA LEU A 15 -2.66 -4.61 -5.18
C LEU A 15 -1.84 -3.41 -5.66
N LEU A 16 -0.54 -3.41 -5.38
CA LEU A 16 0.33 -2.32 -5.82
C LEU A 16 0.42 -2.24 -7.34
N ASP A 17 0.65 -3.37 -8.01
CA ASP A 17 0.73 -3.44 -9.47
C ASP A 17 -0.56 -2.89 -10.10
N ALA A 18 -1.72 -3.27 -9.56
CA ALA A 18 -3.02 -2.80 -10.04
C ALA A 18 -3.26 -1.31 -9.81
N VAL A 19 -2.77 -0.75 -8.69
CA VAL A 19 -2.83 0.70 -8.40
C VAL A 19 -1.86 1.46 -9.32
N GLN A 20 -0.64 0.97 -9.53
CA GLN A 20 0.36 1.58 -10.41
C GLN A 20 -0.10 1.60 -11.86
N GLU A 21 -0.63 0.48 -12.37
CA GLU A 21 -1.16 0.37 -13.73
C GLU A 21 -2.33 1.34 -13.98
N ALA A 22 -3.22 1.49 -13.00
CA ALA A 22 -4.38 2.36 -13.13
C ALA A 22 -4.06 3.84 -12.88
N GLY A 23 -2.94 4.15 -12.23
CA GLY A 23 -2.60 5.49 -11.72
C GLY A 23 -3.46 5.91 -10.52
N GLN A 24 -4.79 5.86 -10.68
CA GLN A 24 -5.77 6.13 -9.64
C GLN A 24 -6.94 5.14 -9.74
N ILE A 25 -7.30 4.47 -8.64
CA ILE A 25 -8.34 3.43 -8.65
C ILE A 25 -9.10 3.32 -7.33
N THR A 26 -10.40 3.03 -7.36
CA THR A 26 -11.19 2.81 -6.15
C THR A 26 -11.02 1.39 -5.60
N THR A 27 -11.32 1.20 -4.31
CA THR A 27 -11.32 -0.14 -3.70
C THR A 27 -12.24 -1.13 -4.45
N ARG A 28 -13.39 -0.66 -4.94
CA ARG A 28 -14.34 -1.52 -5.67
C ARG A 28 -13.75 -1.98 -7.00
N GLU A 29 -13.12 -1.09 -7.75
CA GLU A 29 -12.49 -1.44 -9.02
C GLU A 29 -11.31 -2.40 -8.80
N LEU A 30 -10.52 -2.18 -7.74
CA LEU A 30 -9.43 -3.09 -7.36
C LEU A 30 -9.93 -4.52 -7.12
N THR A 31 -11.06 -4.71 -6.42
CA THR A 31 -11.60 -6.07 -6.20
C THR A 31 -11.91 -6.81 -7.50
N GLY A 32 -12.27 -6.09 -8.56
CA GLY A 32 -12.55 -6.67 -9.88
C GLY A 32 -11.31 -6.99 -10.71
N LYS A 33 -10.18 -6.33 -10.43
CA LYS A 33 -8.89 -6.60 -11.09
C LYS A 33 -8.13 -7.77 -10.46
N LEU A 34 -8.41 -8.10 -9.20
CA LEU A 34 -7.69 -9.16 -8.51
C LEU A 34 -8.15 -10.55 -8.96
N PRO A 35 -7.22 -11.52 -9.04
CA PRO A 35 -7.59 -12.92 -9.25
C PRO A 35 -8.49 -13.41 -8.12
N ALA A 36 -9.53 -14.16 -8.46
CA ALA A 36 -10.45 -14.69 -7.46
C ALA A 36 -9.78 -15.71 -6.53
N LYS A 37 -10.22 -15.75 -5.29
CA LYS A 37 -9.80 -16.73 -4.29
C LYS A 37 -10.42 -18.09 -4.60
N HIS A 38 -9.76 -19.14 -4.15
CA HIS A 38 -10.33 -20.48 -4.08
C HIS A 38 -10.63 -20.84 -2.64
N ALA A 39 -11.79 -21.45 -2.41
CA ALA A 39 -12.18 -21.98 -1.11
C ALA A 39 -12.68 -23.41 -1.25
N VAL A 40 -12.51 -24.19 -0.18
CA VAL A 40 -13.11 -25.52 -0.05
C VAL A 40 -14.24 -25.42 0.95
N VAL A 41 -15.42 -25.87 0.55
CA VAL A 41 -16.62 -25.90 1.40
C VAL A 41 -17.03 -27.33 1.66
N ASN A 42 -17.04 -27.72 2.93
CA ASN A 42 -17.33 -29.08 3.38
C ASN A 42 -18.84 -29.33 3.52
N VAL A 43 -19.54 -29.25 2.39
CA VAL A 43 -20.98 -29.54 2.30
C VAL A 43 -21.17 -30.71 1.33
N PRO A 44 -21.92 -31.76 1.72
CA PRO A 44 -22.19 -32.91 0.86
C PRO A 44 -22.84 -32.52 -0.46
N CYS A 45 -22.41 -33.15 -1.54
CA CYS A 45 -22.93 -32.87 -2.88
C CYS A 45 -24.18 -33.71 -3.19
N SER A 46 -25.26 -33.04 -3.57
CA SER A 46 -26.49 -33.68 -4.06
C SER A 46 -26.55 -33.68 -5.59
N SER A 47 -27.45 -34.50 -6.16
CA SER A 47 -27.70 -34.55 -7.61
C SER A 47 -28.12 -33.19 -8.19
N SER A 48 -28.89 -32.39 -7.44
CA SER A 48 -29.26 -31.03 -7.81
C SER A 48 -28.06 -30.08 -7.82
N CYS A 49 -27.13 -30.25 -6.87
CA CYS A 49 -25.92 -29.42 -6.80
C CYS A 49 -25.01 -29.63 -8.03
N ARG A 50 -24.83 -30.88 -8.48
CA ARG A 50 -24.00 -31.20 -9.67
C ARG A 50 -24.51 -30.61 -10.98
N ARG A 51 -25.76 -30.16 -11.02
CA ARG A 51 -26.37 -29.53 -12.20
C ARG A 51 -26.13 -28.02 -12.25
N THR A 52 -25.52 -27.42 -11.22
CA THR A 52 -25.26 -25.98 -11.13
C THR A 52 -23.79 -25.70 -10.84
N ASN A 53 -23.18 -24.85 -11.66
CA ASN A 53 -21.83 -24.33 -11.40
C ASN A 53 -21.88 -23.06 -10.53
N ARG A 54 -23.02 -22.73 -9.91
CA ARG A 54 -23.21 -21.55 -9.06
C ARG A 54 -23.36 -21.98 -7.61
N TRP A 55 -22.51 -21.42 -6.74
CA TRP A 55 -22.61 -21.60 -5.28
C TRP A 55 -23.48 -20.50 -4.66
N SER A 56 -23.26 -19.25 -5.05
CA SER A 56 -24.03 -18.09 -4.59
C SER A 56 -24.13 -17.03 -5.70
N ALA A 57 -24.62 -15.83 -5.41
CA ALA A 57 -24.73 -14.75 -6.40
C ALA A 57 -23.39 -14.36 -7.02
N THR A 58 -22.30 -14.49 -6.27
CA THR A 58 -20.97 -14.05 -6.68
C THR A 58 -19.96 -15.19 -6.75
N GLU A 59 -20.32 -16.38 -6.27
CA GLU A 59 -19.40 -17.53 -6.16
C GLU A 59 -19.75 -18.64 -7.15
N THR A 60 -18.72 -19.23 -7.73
CA THR A 60 -18.82 -20.27 -8.76
C THR A 60 -18.26 -21.57 -8.23
N VAL A 61 -18.95 -22.69 -8.43
CA VAL A 61 -18.39 -24.02 -8.16
C VAL A 61 -17.43 -24.39 -9.29
N LEU A 62 -16.22 -24.78 -8.92
CA LEU A 62 -15.18 -25.27 -9.84
C LEU A 62 -15.15 -26.79 -9.88
N GLU A 63 -15.34 -27.44 -8.73
CA GLU A 63 -15.30 -28.90 -8.60
C GLU A 63 -16.35 -29.38 -7.60
N HIS A 64 -17.04 -30.46 -7.94
CA HIS A 64 -17.96 -31.16 -7.06
C HIS A 64 -17.34 -32.47 -6.59
N HIS A 65 -17.31 -32.69 -5.28
CA HIS A 65 -16.90 -33.94 -4.65
C HIS A 65 -18.02 -34.46 -3.75
N SER A 66 -17.98 -35.74 -3.36
CA SER A 66 -19.08 -36.34 -2.59
C SER A 66 -19.36 -35.62 -1.27
N SER A 67 -18.32 -35.17 -0.57
CA SER A 67 -18.39 -34.54 0.75
C SER A 67 -17.97 -33.07 0.79
N TRP A 68 -17.50 -32.51 -0.33
CA TRP A 68 -17.00 -31.13 -0.38
C TRP A 68 -17.09 -30.52 -1.79
N HIS A 69 -16.91 -29.20 -1.86
CA HIS A 69 -16.90 -28.44 -3.10
C HIS A 69 -15.69 -27.52 -3.15
N ARG A 70 -15.09 -27.40 -4.33
CA ARG A 70 -14.14 -26.32 -4.61
C ARG A 70 -14.91 -25.17 -5.23
N ILE A 71 -14.83 -23.99 -4.63
CA ILE A 71 -15.48 -22.79 -5.14
C ILE A 71 -14.47 -21.70 -5.44
N ARG A 72 -14.85 -20.81 -6.35
CA ARG A 72 -14.17 -19.57 -6.67
C ARG A 72 -14.97 -18.42 -6.06
N THR A 73 -14.31 -17.61 -5.25
CA THR A 73 -14.89 -16.48 -4.53
C THR A 73 -14.13 -15.20 -4.87
N PRO A 74 -14.79 -14.14 -5.36
CA PRO A 74 -14.11 -12.87 -5.63
C PRO A 74 -13.59 -12.24 -4.34
N HIS A 75 -12.59 -11.37 -4.46
CA HIS A 75 -12.21 -10.52 -3.33
C HIS A 75 -13.31 -9.51 -3.03
N THR A 76 -13.52 -9.25 -1.74
CA THR A 76 -14.42 -8.19 -1.27
C THR A 76 -13.61 -6.96 -0.87
N SER A 77 -14.26 -5.80 -0.79
CA SER A 77 -13.61 -4.58 -0.31
C SER A 77 -13.02 -4.76 1.09
N ALA A 78 -13.69 -5.54 1.96
CA ALA A 78 -13.22 -5.82 3.31
C ALA A 78 -11.93 -6.65 3.31
N ASP A 79 -11.80 -7.61 2.40
CA ASP A 79 -10.58 -8.43 2.26
C ASP A 79 -9.35 -7.56 1.96
N ILE A 80 -9.53 -6.54 1.11
CA ILE A 80 -8.41 -5.76 0.56
C ILE A 80 -8.17 -4.43 1.27
N TYR A 81 -9.14 -3.95 2.06
CA TYR A 81 -9.01 -2.66 2.73
C TYR A 81 -7.85 -2.63 3.74
N ARG A 82 -7.72 -3.66 4.57
CA ARG A 82 -6.61 -3.76 5.55
C ARG A 82 -5.23 -3.80 4.86
N PRO A 83 -5.00 -4.57 3.78
CA PRO A 83 -3.73 -4.47 3.03
C PRO A 83 -3.50 -3.11 2.37
N LEU A 84 -4.51 -2.47 1.79
CA LEU A 84 -4.36 -1.12 1.24
C LEU A 84 -3.91 -0.12 2.31
N ARG A 85 -4.50 -0.19 3.51
CA ARG A 85 -4.09 0.65 4.65
C ARG A 85 -2.66 0.38 5.11
N ALA A 86 -2.19 -0.87 5.02
CA ALA A 86 -0.80 -1.20 5.33
C ALA A 86 0.16 -0.61 4.28
N LEU A 87 -0.15 -0.76 2.99
CA LEU A 87 0.62 -0.15 1.90
C LEU A 87 0.67 1.39 1.98
N GLU A 88 -0.42 2.01 2.44
CA GLU A 88 -0.47 3.45 2.73
C GLU A 88 0.44 3.82 3.91
N ALA A 89 0.40 3.04 4.99
CA ALA A 89 1.27 3.26 6.16
C ALA A 89 2.76 3.06 5.84
N GLU A 90 3.07 2.18 4.89
CA GLU A 90 4.42 1.96 4.33
C GLU A 90 4.82 3.05 3.32
N GLY A 91 3.93 3.99 2.98
CA GLY A 91 4.23 5.07 2.03
C GLY A 91 4.33 4.64 0.57
N ARG A 92 3.79 3.45 0.21
CA ARG A 92 3.82 2.94 -1.18
C ARG A 92 2.66 3.43 -2.02
N ILE A 93 1.52 3.69 -1.39
CA ILE A 93 0.33 4.27 -2.01
C ILE A 93 -0.18 5.42 -1.15
N THR A 94 -0.95 6.31 -1.75
CA THR A 94 -1.67 7.38 -1.07
C THR A 94 -3.17 7.21 -1.28
N ARG A 95 -3.95 7.69 -0.30
CA ARG A 95 -5.39 7.82 -0.43
C ARG A 95 -5.73 9.24 -0.84
N GLU A 96 -6.60 9.37 -1.82
CA GLU A 96 -7.13 10.64 -2.26
C GLU A 96 -8.65 10.62 -2.14
N ARG A 97 -9.21 11.76 -1.75
CA ARG A 97 -10.65 11.98 -1.73
C ARG A 97 -10.93 13.33 -2.36
N GLY A 98 -11.60 13.31 -3.52
CA GLY A 98 -12.08 14.53 -4.15
C GLY A 98 -13.11 15.23 -3.26
N ALA A 99 -13.18 16.57 -3.33
CA ALA A 99 -14.22 17.32 -2.65
C ALA A 99 -15.60 16.86 -3.15
N GLY A 100 -16.45 16.41 -2.21
CA GLY A 100 -17.79 15.86 -2.54
C GLY A 100 -17.80 14.39 -2.98
N GLU A 101 -16.65 13.74 -3.14
CA GLU A 101 -16.59 12.32 -3.50
C GLU A 101 -16.81 11.41 -2.28
N ARG A 102 -17.76 10.49 -2.41
CA ARG A 102 -18.00 9.47 -1.37
C ARG A 102 -16.90 8.40 -1.37
N ASN A 103 -16.34 8.11 -2.54
CA ASN A 103 -15.37 7.03 -2.72
C ASN A 103 -13.95 7.52 -2.49
N VAL A 104 -13.15 6.67 -1.86
CA VAL A 104 -11.70 6.87 -1.72
C VAL A 104 -11.03 6.29 -2.96
N ARG A 105 -10.10 7.05 -3.52
CA ARG A 105 -9.24 6.60 -4.62
C ARG A 105 -7.84 6.34 -4.09
N TRP A 106 -7.20 5.30 -4.59
CA TRP A 106 -5.84 4.92 -4.26
C TRP A 106 -4.94 5.29 -5.42
N CYS A 107 -3.86 6.01 -5.12
CA CYS A 107 -2.86 6.39 -6.10
C CYS A 107 -1.53 5.78 -5.70
N ALA A 108 -0.77 5.28 -6.67
CA ALA A 108 0.60 4.87 -6.41
C ALA A 108 1.42 6.15 -6.16
N LEU A 109 2.24 6.14 -5.12
CA LEU A 109 3.28 7.15 -5.05
C LEU A 109 4.33 6.76 -6.09
N PRO A 110 4.81 7.72 -6.92
CA PRO A 110 5.99 7.45 -7.72
C PRO A 110 7.06 6.98 -6.75
N GLU A 111 7.64 5.81 -7.05
CA GLU A 111 8.69 5.18 -6.26
C GLU A 111 9.63 6.29 -5.81
N GLN A 112 9.67 6.54 -4.50
CA GLN A 112 10.50 7.59 -3.95
C GLN A 112 11.90 7.27 -4.40
N LEU A 113 12.38 8.02 -5.39
CA LEU A 113 13.79 8.17 -5.67
C LEU A 113 14.42 8.37 -4.30
N THR A 114 15.22 7.40 -3.88
CA THR A 114 16.07 7.49 -2.72
C THR A 114 17.00 8.68 -2.94
N ILE A 115 16.53 9.89 -2.63
CA ILE A 115 17.40 11.02 -2.37
C ILE A 115 17.92 10.78 -0.96
N GLY A 116 18.87 9.85 -0.87
CA GLY A 116 19.80 9.82 0.24
C GLY A 116 20.63 11.09 0.19
N GLU A 117 20.29 12.01 1.08
CA GLU A 117 21.18 12.93 1.79
C GLU A 117 22.19 13.74 0.95
N LEU A 118 21.71 14.85 0.38
CA LEU A 118 22.53 16.08 0.40
C LEU A 118 22.27 16.78 1.73
N HIS A 119 23.14 16.49 2.70
CA HIS A 119 23.30 17.26 3.91
C HIS A 119 23.66 18.72 3.52
N PRO A 120 22.92 19.76 3.93
CA PRO A 120 23.41 21.12 3.81
C PRO A 120 24.37 21.39 4.97
N GLU A 121 25.64 21.04 4.81
CA GLU A 121 26.69 21.64 5.63
C GLU A 121 26.86 23.10 5.22
N THR A 122 26.10 23.93 5.91
CA THR A 122 26.28 25.37 5.96
C THR A 122 27.53 25.64 6.80
N SER A 123 28.45 26.43 6.23
CA SER A 123 29.71 26.98 6.80
C SER A 123 30.95 26.14 6.47
N ALA A 124 32.02 26.67 5.88
CA ALA A 124 32.60 27.98 6.15
C ALA A 124 33.10 28.69 4.89
N GLY A 125 32.66 29.93 4.74
CA GLY A 125 33.28 30.90 3.86
C GLY A 125 34.73 31.14 4.26
N ASN A 126 35.59 30.95 3.27
CA ASN A 126 36.98 31.35 3.22
C ASN A 126 37.10 32.85 3.59
N ALA A 127 37.57 33.17 4.79
CA ALA A 127 37.94 34.52 5.19
C ALA A 127 39.47 34.62 5.25
N PRO A 128 40.11 35.52 4.48
CA PRO A 128 41.56 35.68 4.50
C PRO A 128 42.01 36.38 5.78
N GLN A 129 42.99 35.75 6.41
CA GLN A 129 43.75 36.21 7.55
C GLN A 129 44.62 37.43 7.14
N ARG A 130 44.42 38.61 7.76
CA ARG A 130 45.46 39.63 7.95
C ARG A 130 45.06 40.76 8.91
N ASP A 131 46.12 41.36 9.48
CA ASP A 131 46.25 42.50 10.38
C ASP A 131 45.90 42.28 11.86
N VAL A 132 46.87 42.13 12.78
CA VAL A 132 47.92 43.08 13.24
C VAL A 132 47.33 44.41 13.73
N SER A 133 47.15 44.53 15.05
CA SER A 133 47.86 45.54 15.85
C SER A 133 47.45 45.52 17.32
N VAL A 134 48.49 45.49 18.15
CA VAL A 134 48.53 45.74 19.58
C VAL A 134 48.03 47.15 19.90
N GLN A 135 47.20 47.32 20.93
CA GLN A 135 47.36 48.44 21.87
C GLN A 135 46.66 48.22 23.22
N THR A 136 47.51 48.27 24.25
CA THR A 136 47.26 48.31 25.69
C THR A 136 46.64 49.64 26.13
N ARG A 137 45.72 49.63 27.12
CA ARG A 137 45.56 50.65 28.22
C ARG A 137 44.42 50.19 29.16
N VAL A 138 44.72 49.81 30.41
CA VAL A 138 44.83 50.61 31.66
C VAL A 138 43.47 50.88 32.35
N ALA A 139 43.47 50.60 33.65
CA ALA A 139 42.40 50.64 34.65
C ALA A 139 41.78 52.03 34.92
N THR A 140 40.58 52.08 35.51
CA THR A 140 40.33 52.60 36.88
C THR A 140 38.84 52.61 37.28
N ASN A 141 38.61 52.18 38.53
CA ASN A 141 37.63 52.62 39.54
C ASN A 141 36.14 52.84 39.21
N GLY A 142 35.29 52.14 39.96
CA GLY A 142 33.92 52.53 40.24
C GLY A 142 33.54 52.13 41.68
N GLN A 143 33.57 53.12 42.58
CA GLN A 143 32.94 53.08 43.90
C GLN A 143 31.42 52.98 43.75
N LEU A 144 30.77 52.30 44.70
CA LEU A 144 29.61 52.79 45.45
C LEU A 144 29.50 51.98 46.75
#